data_AF-A0A8T4PSD6-F1
#
_entry.id   AF-A0A8T4PSD6-F1
#
_cell.length_a   1.000
_cell.length_b   1.000
_cell.length_c   1.000
_cell.angle_alpha   90.00
_cell.angle_beta   90.00
_cell.angle_gamma   90.00
#
_symmetry.space_group_name_H-M   'P 1'
#
loop_
_entity.id
_entity.type
_entity.pdbx_description
1 polymer ?
#
loop_
_entity_poly.entity_id
_entity_poly.type
_entity_poly.pdbx_seq_one_letter_code
_entity_poly.pdbx_strand_id
1 'polypeptide(L)'
;MKAENLQKGYTRIIGIFFVLVVISLINDYSRFGHRPETWHKLFHVLLGSIVLYFGWNNKNFWKPFCLANGSFFLFVAAFGFTFPDFGGLDAFNRLDTILHSIVGATGLLTGFLNKTTNFLKIFKIHLYHAQIFHIK
;
A
#
# COMPACT_ATOMS: atom_id res chain seq x y z
N MET A 1 14.65 2.81 -12.02
CA MET A 1 13.49 3.68 -11.71
C MET A 1 13.71 4.32 -10.34
N LYS A 2 13.40 5.60 -10.11
CA LYS A 2 13.51 6.21 -8.76
C LYS A 2 12.50 5.53 -7.81
N ALA A 3 12.90 5.17 -6.59
CA ALA A 3 12.02 4.53 -5.60
C ALA A 3 10.70 5.30 -5.37
N GLU A 4 10.78 6.62 -5.37
CA GLU A 4 9.62 7.52 -5.28
C GLU A 4 8.60 7.31 -6.42
N ASN A 5 9.06 7.06 -7.65
CA ASN A 5 8.17 6.80 -8.79
C ASN A 5 7.48 5.44 -8.66
N LEU A 6 8.16 4.43 -8.08
CA LEU A 6 7.56 3.13 -7.80
C LEU A 6 6.47 3.25 -6.72
N GLN A 7 6.76 3.97 -5.63
CA GLN A 7 5.80 4.21 -4.54
C GLN A 7 4.57 4.99 -5.02
N LYS A 8 4.79 6.02 -5.86
CA LYS A 8 3.72 6.73 -6.56
C LYS A 8 2.88 5.80 -7.42
N GLY A 9 3.55 4.99 -8.24
CA GLY A 9 2.90 4.02 -9.12
C GLY A 9 2.02 3.04 -8.36
N TYR A 10 2.58 2.40 -7.32
CA TYR A 10 1.85 1.50 -6.42
C TYR A 10 0.62 2.19 -5.82
N THR A 11 0.80 3.38 -5.22
CA THR A 11 -0.31 4.13 -4.59
C THR A 11 -1.45 4.40 -5.58
N ARG A 12 -1.12 4.78 -6.82
CA ARG A 12 -2.13 5.05 -7.86
C ARG A 12 -2.82 3.79 -8.36
N ILE A 13 -2.08 2.70 -8.55
CA ILE A 13 -2.64 1.40 -8.94
C ILE A 13 -3.65 0.94 -7.89
N ILE A 14 -3.28 0.98 -6.60
CA ILE A 14 -4.20 0.63 -5.50
C ILE A 14 -5.40 1.57 -5.47
N GLY A 15 -5.19 2.88 -5.68
CA GLY A 15 -6.29 3.85 -5.82
C GLY A 15 -7.28 3.48 -6.93
N ILE A 16 -6.80 3.00 -8.08
CA ILE A 16 -7.66 2.52 -9.18
C ILE A 16 -8.46 1.28 -8.76
N PHE A 17 -7.83 0.32 -8.07
CA PHE A 17 -8.55 -0.85 -7.57
C PHE A 17 -9.68 -0.46 -6.61
N PHE A 18 -9.49 0.55 -5.76
CA PHE A 18 -10.57 1.04 -4.91
C PHE A 18 -11.75 1.62 -5.71
N VAL A 19 -11.51 2.26 -6.86
CA VAL A 19 -12.59 2.69 -7.77
C VAL A 19 -13.34 1.49 -8.32
N LEU A 20 -12.65 0.40 -8.67
CA LEU A 20 -13.30 -0.83 -9.13
C LEU A 20 -14.13 -1.48 -8.00
N VAL A 21 -13.69 -1.38 -6.74
CA VAL A 21 -14.47 -1.84 -5.58
C VAL A 21 -15.77 -1.05 -5.44
N VAL A 22 -15.82 0.24 -5.79
CA VAL A 22 -17.09 1.02 -5.81
C VAL A 22 -18.09 0.38 -6.77
N ILE A 23 -17.65 -0.02 -7.97
CA ILE A 23 -18.51 -0.67 -8.95
C ILE A 23 -19.01 -2.02 -8.41
N SER A 24 -18.12 -2.80 -7.78
CA SER A 24 -18.49 -4.06 -7.13
C SER A 24 -19.50 -3.86 -6.00
N LEU A 25 -19.33 -2.83 -5.16
CA LEU A 25 -20.26 -2.47 -4.09
C LEU A 25 -21.64 -2.13 -4.63
N ILE A 26 -21.73 -1.30 -5.67
CA ILE A 26 -23.02 -0.91 -6.28
C ILE A 26 -23.75 -2.14 -6.82
N ASN A 27 -23.04 -3.03 -7.52
CA ASN A 27 -23.63 -4.25 -8.08
C ASN A 27 -24.07 -5.24 -6.99
N ASP A 28 -23.31 -5.38 -5.92
CA ASP A 28 -23.69 -6.27 -4.82
C ASP A 28 -24.86 -5.71 -4.01
N TYR A 29 -24.83 -4.42 -3.71
CA TYR A 29 -25.88 -3.76 -2.96
C TYR A 29 -27.21 -3.77 -3.72
N SER A 30 -27.19 -3.58 -5.05
CA SER A 30 -28.40 -3.61 -5.87
C SER A 30 -29.04 -5.00 -5.97
N ARG A 31 -28.25 -6.08 -5.81
CA ARG A 31 -28.73 -7.46 -5.87
C ARG A 31 -29.11 -8.05 -4.51
N PHE A 32 -28.35 -7.71 -3.47
CA PHE A 32 -28.40 -8.41 -2.18
C PHE A 32 -28.68 -7.51 -0.98
N GLY A 33 -28.68 -6.18 -1.16
CA GLY A 33 -28.91 -5.22 -0.07
C GLY A 33 -27.82 -5.27 1.01
N HIS A 34 -28.20 -5.03 2.27
CA HIS A 34 -27.26 -5.02 3.39
C HIS A 34 -26.86 -6.42 3.83
N ARG A 35 -25.57 -6.74 3.62
CA ARG A 35 -24.91 -7.96 4.11
C ARG A 35 -23.49 -7.66 4.61
N PRO A 36 -22.87 -8.53 5.42
CA PRO A 36 -21.50 -8.34 5.89
C PRO A 36 -20.52 -7.98 4.76
N GLU A 37 -20.64 -8.64 3.60
CA GLU A 37 -19.83 -8.36 2.41
C GLU A 37 -20.00 -6.93 1.86
N THR A 38 -21.23 -6.39 1.81
CA THR A 38 -21.44 -5.01 1.36
C THR A 38 -20.87 -3.98 2.33
N TRP A 39 -20.89 -4.26 3.63
CA TRP A 39 -20.29 -3.40 4.64
C TRP A 39 -18.75 -3.43 4.56
N HIS A 40 -18.17 -4.60 4.29
CA HIS A 40 -16.75 -4.76 4.03
C HIS A 40 -16.31 -4.00 2.76
N LYS A 41 -17.07 -4.10 1.66
CA LYS A 41 -16.81 -3.30 0.45
C LYS A 41 -16.96 -1.80 0.69
N LEU A 42 -17.94 -1.37 1.49
CA LEU A 42 -18.08 0.03 1.88
C LEU A 42 -16.86 0.53 2.67
N PHE A 43 -16.33 -0.28 3.59
CA PHE A 43 -15.09 0.02 4.30
C PHE A 43 -13.92 0.26 3.33
N HIS A 44 -13.77 -0.59 2.31
CA HIS A 44 -12.77 -0.39 1.27
C HIS A 44 -12.99 0.89 0.46
N VAL A 45 -14.25 1.24 0.12
CA VAL A 45 -14.55 2.49 -0.59
C VAL A 45 -14.13 3.71 0.23
N LEU A 46 -14.43 3.73 1.53
CA LEU A 46 -14.05 4.84 2.42
C LEU A 46 -12.52 4.99 2.51
N LEU A 47 -11.80 3.88 2.69
CA LEU A 47 -10.33 3.90 2.63
C LEU A 47 -9.82 4.38 1.27
N GLY A 48 -10.43 3.90 0.20
CA GLY A 48 -10.12 4.30 -1.17
C GLY A 48 -10.26 5.79 -1.39
N SER A 49 -11.31 6.42 -0.87
CA SER A 49 -11.50 7.88 -0.95
C SER A 49 -10.35 8.65 -0.30
N ILE A 50 -9.85 8.19 0.85
CA ILE A 50 -8.68 8.79 1.53
C ILE A 50 -7.43 8.66 0.65
N VAL A 51 -7.21 7.48 0.07
CA VAL A 51 -6.05 7.21 -0.79
C VAL A 51 -6.10 8.03 -2.08
N LEU A 52 -7.26 8.18 -2.70
CA LEU A 52 -7.43 8.99 -3.90
C LEU A 52 -7.25 10.49 -3.59
N TYR A 53 -7.84 10.97 -2.49
CA TYR A 53 -7.77 12.38 -2.13
C TYR A 53 -6.34 12.79 -1.71
N PHE A 54 -5.74 12.07 -0.78
CA PHE A 54 -4.41 12.43 -0.26
C PHE A 54 -3.28 11.82 -1.09
N GLY A 55 -3.42 10.59 -1.57
CA GLY A 55 -2.33 9.83 -2.18
C GLY A 55 -2.07 10.14 -3.66
N TRP A 56 -2.97 10.79 -4.40
CA TRP A 56 -2.80 10.91 -5.85
C TRP A 56 -1.58 11.75 -6.28
N ASN A 57 -1.32 12.84 -5.54
CA ASN A 57 -0.27 13.81 -5.84
C ASN A 57 0.61 14.18 -4.62
N ASN A 58 0.47 13.49 -3.48
CA ASN A 58 1.25 13.79 -2.28
C ASN A 58 2.43 12.81 -2.07
N LYS A 59 3.64 13.28 -2.35
CA LYS A 59 4.87 12.50 -2.15
C LYS A 59 5.11 12.04 -0.71
N ASN A 60 4.63 12.80 0.28
CA ASN A 60 4.79 12.46 1.69
C ASN A 60 3.83 11.32 2.09
N PHE A 61 2.82 11.03 1.28
CA PHE A 61 1.85 9.97 1.50
C PHE A 61 2.30 8.63 0.93
N TRP A 62 3.00 8.61 -0.22
CA TRP A 62 3.27 7.38 -0.97
C TRP A 62 4.04 6.32 -0.20
N LYS A 63 5.16 6.67 0.43
CA LYS A 63 5.97 5.70 1.19
C LYS A 63 5.23 5.20 2.44
N PRO A 64 4.70 6.07 3.33
CA PRO A 64 3.89 5.61 4.46
C PRO A 64 2.72 4.73 4.05
N PHE A 65 2.03 5.09 2.97
CA PHE A 65 0.93 4.28 2.43
C PHE A 65 1.40 2.89 1.99
N CYS A 66 2.48 2.78 1.22
CA CYS A 66 3.02 1.48 0.80
C CYS A 66 3.31 0.57 2.00
N LEU A 67 3.95 1.12 3.05
CA LEU A 67 4.29 0.38 4.26
C LEU A 67 3.06 -0.01 5.08
N ALA A 68 2.13 0.93 5.32
CA ALA A 68 0.93 0.69 6.09
C ALA A 68 -0.01 -0.29 5.37
N ASN A 69 -0.27 -0.05 4.07
CA ASN A 69 -1.10 -0.92 3.23
C ASN A 69 -0.49 -2.32 3.11
N GLY A 70 0.82 -2.37 2.86
CA GLY A 70 1.56 -3.63 2.79
C GLY A 70 1.46 -4.44 4.08
N SER A 71 1.72 -3.80 5.23
CA SER A 71 1.64 -4.45 6.54
C SER A 71 0.23 -4.92 6.85
N PHE A 72 -0.78 -4.08 6.59
CA PHE A 72 -2.18 -4.41 6.84
C PHE A 72 -2.62 -5.63 6.03
N PHE A 73 -2.39 -5.64 4.72
CA PHE A 73 -2.81 -6.76 3.88
C PHE A 73 -2.01 -8.04 4.12
N LEU A 74 -0.73 -7.93 4.53
CA LEU A 74 0.02 -9.10 4.97
C LEU A 74 -0.55 -9.69 6.26
N PHE A 75 -0.97 -8.85 7.21
CA PHE A 75 -1.66 -9.29 8.42
C PHE A 75 -3.00 -9.96 8.09
N VAL A 76 -3.82 -9.34 7.24
CA VAL A 76 -5.10 -9.91 6.79
C VAL A 76 -4.89 -11.25 6.09
N ALA A 77 -3.87 -11.38 5.23
CA ALA A 77 -3.53 -12.64 4.59
C ALA A 77 -3.08 -13.71 5.59
N ALA A 78 -2.20 -13.37 6.54
CA ALA A 78 -1.77 -14.29 7.59
C ALA A 78 -2.96 -14.78 8.43
N PHE A 79 -3.89 -13.88 8.75
CA PHE A 79 -5.14 -14.23 9.40
C PHE A 79 -6.00 -15.17 8.54
N GLY A 80 -6.20 -14.86 7.25
CA GLY A 80 -6.97 -15.69 6.32
C GLY A 80 -6.39 -17.09 6.11
N PHE A 81 -5.06 -17.23 6.10
CA PHE A 81 -4.42 -18.55 6.07
C PHE A 81 -4.65 -19.37 7.35
N THR A 82 -4.84 -18.69 8.49
CA THR A 82 -5.07 -19.35 9.78
C THR A 82 -6.56 -19.64 10.01
N PHE A 83 -7.43 -18.76 9.53
CA PHE A 83 -8.88 -18.81 9.70
C PHE A 83 -9.58 -18.62 8.33
N PRO A 84 -9.52 -19.63 7.45
CA PRO A 84 -10.19 -19.55 6.16
C PRO A 84 -11.70 -19.42 6.36
N ASP A 85 -12.34 -18.62 5.51
CA ASP A 85 -13.79 -18.37 5.52
C ASP A 85 -14.34 -17.81 6.85
N PHE A 86 -13.51 -17.07 7.59
CA PHE A 86 -13.91 -16.47 8.88
C PHE A 86 -15.16 -15.58 8.73
N GLY A 87 -16.24 -15.99 9.41
CA GLY A 87 -17.53 -15.28 9.39
C GLY A 87 -18.25 -15.31 8.05
N GLY A 88 -17.86 -16.18 7.11
CA GLY A 88 -18.42 -16.25 5.76
C GLY A 88 -18.11 -15.01 4.91
N LEU A 89 -17.07 -14.25 5.27
CA LEU A 89 -16.61 -13.09 4.50
C LEU A 89 -15.69 -13.53 3.36
N ASP A 90 -15.91 -12.99 2.16
CA ASP A 90 -15.08 -13.32 1.00
C ASP A 90 -13.62 -12.92 1.24
N ALA A 91 -13.39 -11.88 2.05
CA ALA A 91 -12.07 -11.41 2.48
C ALA A 91 -11.08 -12.50 2.95
N PHE A 92 -11.60 -13.62 3.46
CA PHE A 92 -10.82 -14.73 4.01
C PHE A 92 -10.95 -16.03 3.22
N ASN A 93 -11.61 -16.01 2.06
CA ASN A 93 -11.56 -17.14 1.14
C ASN A 93 -10.14 -17.30 0.57
N ARG A 94 -9.87 -18.44 -0.07
CA ARG A 94 -8.53 -18.76 -0.58
C ARG A 94 -8.03 -17.75 -1.62
N LEU A 95 -8.90 -17.31 -2.52
CA LEU A 95 -8.51 -16.39 -3.60
C LEU A 95 -8.14 -15.02 -3.02
N ASP A 96 -8.99 -14.46 -2.17
CA ASP A 96 -8.77 -13.16 -1.56
C ASP A 96 -7.58 -13.17 -0.60
N THR A 97 -7.36 -14.27 0.13
CA THR A 97 -6.15 -14.45 0.95
C THR A 97 -4.88 -14.39 0.10
N ILE A 98 -4.89 -14.99 -1.10
CA ILE A 98 -3.75 -14.91 -2.05
C ILE A 98 -3.60 -13.48 -2.58
N LEU A 99 -4.70 -12.81 -2.95
CA LEU A 99 -4.65 -11.43 -3.43
C LEU A 99 -4.12 -10.48 -2.34
N HIS A 100 -4.58 -10.62 -1.10
CA HIS A 100 -4.06 -9.89 0.05
C HIS A 100 -2.57 -10.15 0.27
N SER A 101 -2.11 -11.38 0.09
CA SER A 101 -0.67 -11.72 0.17
C SER A 101 0.14 -10.95 -0.88
N ILE A 102 -0.33 -10.93 -2.12
CA ILE A 102 0.33 -10.22 -3.23
C ILE A 102 0.35 -8.71 -2.96
N VAL A 103 -0.79 -8.12 -2.60
CA VAL A 103 -0.90 -6.69 -2.28
C VAL A 103 -0.03 -6.32 -1.08
N GLY A 104 -0.03 -7.17 -0.05
CA GLY A 104 0.76 -7.01 1.17
C GLY A 104 2.26 -7.03 0.91
N ALA A 105 2.74 -8.10 0.26
CA ALA A 105 4.16 -8.27 -0.07
C ALA A 105 4.66 -7.17 -1.01
N THR A 106 3.92 -6.86 -2.08
CA THR A 106 4.32 -5.82 -3.04
C THR A 106 4.33 -4.41 -2.42
N GLY A 107 3.39 -4.13 -1.52
CA GLY A 107 3.34 -2.88 -0.74
C GLY A 107 4.55 -2.70 0.17
N LEU A 108 4.87 -3.73 0.97
CA LEU A 108 6.04 -3.71 1.85
C LEU A 108 7.34 -3.56 1.05
N LEU A 109 7.53 -4.38 0.01
CA LEU A 109 8.71 -4.31 -0.83
C LEU A 109 8.88 -2.91 -1.42
N THR A 110 7.81 -2.34 -1.98
CA THR A 110 7.84 -0.99 -2.57
C THR A 110 8.09 0.10 -1.52
N GLY A 111 7.54 -0.06 -0.32
CA GLY A 111 7.73 0.88 0.79
C GLY A 111 9.15 0.86 1.37
N PHE A 112 9.80 -0.31 1.41
CA PHE A 112 11.18 -0.45 1.89
C PHE A 112 12.24 -0.04 0.87
N LEU A 113 11.88 0.11 -0.41
CA LEU A 113 12.77 0.73 -1.39
C LEU A 113 13.06 2.17 -0.97
N ASN A 114 14.29 2.41 -0.50
CA ASN A 114 14.75 3.76 -0.25
C ASN A 114 15.20 4.43 -1.55
N LYS A 115 15.15 5.76 -1.55
CA LYS A 115 15.86 6.60 -2.53
C LYS A 115 17.28 6.05 -2.58
N THR A 116 17.71 5.55 -3.74
CA THR A 116 19.07 5.06 -3.98
C THR A 116 20.00 5.97 -3.23
N THR A 117 20.64 5.43 -2.19
CA THR A 117 21.46 6.20 -1.27
C THR A 117 22.44 6.94 -2.16
N ASN A 118 22.40 8.27 -2.14
CA ASN A 118 23.52 9.05 -2.65
C ASN A 118 24.68 8.75 -1.70
N PHE A 119 25.32 7.60 -1.90
CA PHE A 119 26.60 7.25 -1.28
C PHE A 119 27.60 8.39 -1.55
N LEU A 120 27.46 9.05 -2.70
CA LEU A 120 28.12 10.30 -3.09
C LEU A 120 27.83 11.52 -2.20
N LYS A 121 26.67 11.65 -1.52
CA LYS A 121 26.41 12.78 -0.59
C LYS A 121 27.09 12.57 0.76
N ILE A 122 27.14 11.33 1.25
CA ILE A 122 27.85 10.99 2.49
C ILE A 122 29.36 11.11 2.25
N PHE A 123 29.87 10.65 1.10
CA PHE A 123 31.26 10.85 0.69
C PHE A 123 31.61 12.33 0.50
N LYS A 124 30.72 13.16 -0.07
CA LYS A 124 30.95 14.62 -0.16
C LYS A 124 31.11 15.26 1.22
N ILE A 125 30.27 14.90 2.20
CA ILE A 125 30.38 15.46 3.55
C ILE A 125 31.70 15.05 4.23
N HIS A 126 32.17 13.82 4.01
CA HIS A 126 33.45 13.36 4.54
C HIS A 126 34.67 13.99 3.83
N LEU A 127 34.62 14.22 2.51
CA LEU A 127 35.67 14.92 1.77
C LEU A 127 35.78 16.40 2.15
N TYR A 128 34.66 17.09 2.40
CA TYR A 128 34.68 18.47 2.88
C TYR A 128 35.20 18.59 4.32
N HIS A 129 34.95 17.61 5.19
CA HIS A 129 35.57 17.57 6.52
C HIS A 129 37.09 17.34 6.42
N ALA A 130 37.55 16.42 5.57
CA ALA A 130 38.99 16.15 5.43
C ALA A 130 39.80 17.35 4.89
N GLN A 131 39.22 18.18 4.01
CA GLN A 131 39.90 19.38 3.49
C GLN A 131 40.02 20.52 4.51
N ILE A 132 39.12 20.60 5.51
CA ILE A 132 39.17 21.65 6.55
C ILE A 132 40.27 21.37 7.60
N PHE A 133 40.67 20.11 7.79
CA PHE A 133 41.68 19.73 8.80
C PHE A 133 43.12 19.61 8.26
N HIS A 134 43.35 19.82 6.96
CA HIS A 134 44.69 19.81 6.35
C HIS A 134 45.23 21.22 6.01
N ILE A 135 44.59 22.29 6.48
CA ILE A 135 45.15 23.64 6.46
C ILE A 135 45.81 23.92 7.82
N LYS A 136 47.03 23.41 7.99
CA LYS A 136 48.07 23.93 8.88
C LYS A 136 49.42 23.71 8.24
#